data_AF-A0A3D4C555-F1
#
_entry.id   AF-A0A3D4C555-F1
#
_cell.length_a   1.000
_cell.length_b   1.000
_cell.length_c   1.000
_cell.angle_alpha   90.00
_cell.angle_beta   90.00
_cell.angle_gamma   90.00
#
_symmetry.space_group_name_H-M   'P 1'
#
loop_
_entity.id
_entity.type
_entity.pdbx_description
1 polymer ?
#
loop_
_entity_poly.entity_id
_entity_poly.type
_entity_poly.pdbx_seq_one_letter_code
_entity_poly.pdbx_strand_id
1 'polypeptide(L)'
;METEELKRRYLAGQRYFVSANLIKAKLINVYLPGINLWGADLSEANLAKAKLWGADLSRANLAQANLTRANLSGVNLTEANLRGTKLHYTKLYGANLHGAYYDESTKFPRNFDPVSHNMQKL
;
A
#
# COMPACT_ATOMS: atom_id res chain seq x y z
N MET A 1 7.67 -13.79 4.12
CA MET A 1 8.43 -14.01 2.87
C MET A 1 9.53 -12.96 2.81
N GLU A 2 10.74 -13.33 2.41
CA GLU A 2 11.85 -12.38 2.30
C GLU A 2 11.63 -11.37 1.17
N THR A 3 12.17 -10.16 1.36
CA THR A 3 12.01 -9.06 0.38
C THR A 3 12.69 -9.40 -0.95
N GLU A 4 13.87 -10.03 -0.90
CA GLU A 4 14.58 -10.46 -2.11
C GLU A 4 13.84 -11.58 -2.85
N GLU A 5 13.16 -12.45 -2.12
CA GLU A 5 12.35 -13.51 -2.74
C GLU A 5 11.14 -12.92 -3.48
N LEU A 6 10.45 -11.94 -2.89
CA LEU A 6 9.38 -11.22 -3.58
C LEU A 6 9.88 -10.59 -4.88
N LYS A 7 11.00 -9.86 -4.84
CA LYS A 7 11.59 -9.21 -6.03
C LYS A 7 11.96 -10.23 -7.09
N ARG A 8 12.64 -11.32 -6.71
CA ARG A 8 13.06 -12.38 -7.63
C ARG A 8 11.86 -13.01 -8.33
N ARG A 9 10.82 -13.38 -7.59
CA ARG A 9 9.60 -13.97 -8.15
C ARG A 9 8.87 -12.98 -9.06
N TYR A 10 8.79 -11.71 -8.67
CA TYR A 10 8.18 -10.67 -9.49
C TYR A 10 8.93 -10.47 -10.83
N LEU A 11 10.26 -10.44 -10.78
CA LEU A 11 11.10 -10.36 -11.98
C LEU A 11 10.96 -11.60 -12.87
N ALA A 12 10.71 -12.77 -12.29
CA ALA A 12 10.39 -14.00 -13.01
C ALA A 12 8.96 -14.03 -13.60
N GLY A 13 8.21 -12.92 -13.53
CA GLY A 13 6.88 -12.80 -14.12
C GLY A 13 5.73 -13.11 -13.17
N GLN A 14 6.01 -13.55 -11.94
CA GLN A 14 4.95 -13.75 -10.96
C GLN A 14 4.29 -12.40 -10.59
N ARG A 15 2.97 -12.38 -10.53
CA ARG A 15 2.19 -11.18 -10.13
C ARG A 15 1.35 -11.40 -8.89
N TYR A 16 0.99 -12.63 -8.58
CA TYR A 16 0.12 -12.98 -7.46
C TYR A 16 0.94 -13.31 -6.21
N PHE A 17 0.78 -12.47 -5.19
CA PHE A 17 1.37 -12.57 -3.86
C PHE A 17 0.28 -12.37 -2.80
N VAL A 18 -0.91 -12.90 -3.10
CA VAL A 18 -2.10 -12.91 -2.25
C VAL A 18 -1.75 -13.39 -0.85
N SER A 19 -2.17 -12.65 0.18
CA SER A 19 -1.94 -12.94 1.59
C SER A 19 -0.48 -13.13 1.99
N ALA A 20 0.47 -12.59 1.21
CA ALA A 20 1.88 -12.66 1.55
C ALA A 20 2.17 -11.97 2.90
N ASN A 21 2.95 -12.63 3.75
CA ASN A 21 3.51 -12.01 4.95
C ASN A 21 4.76 -11.20 4.56
N LEU A 22 4.64 -9.88 4.65
CA LEU A 22 5.65 -8.85 4.36
C LEU A 22 5.75 -7.85 5.52
N ILE A 23 5.44 -8.31 6.74
CA ILE A 23 5.54 -7.50 7.97
C ILE A 23 6.97 -6.96 8.08
N LYS A 24 7.11 -5.65 8.32
CA LYS A 24 8.41 -4.95 8.44
C LYS A 24 9.32 -5.07 7.22
N ALA A 25 8.81 -5.51 6.07
CA ALA A 25 9.61 -5.69 4.86
C ALA A 25 10.26 -4.37 4.40
N LYS A 26 11.50 -4.45 3.90
CA LYS A 26 12.26 -3.30 3.38
C LYS A 26 12.07 -3.18 1.88
N LEU A 27 10.97 -2.55 1.48
CA LEU A 27 10.54 -2.38 0.08
C LEU A 27 10.75 -0.95 -0.42
N ILE A 28 11.83 -0.30 0.01
CA ILE A 28 12.17 1.08 -0.38
C ILE A 28 12.56 1.12 -1.87
N ASN A 29 12.03 2.08 -2.63
CA ASN A 29 12.29 2.28 -4.06
C ASN A 29 11.95 1.09 -4.98
N VAL A 30 11.18 0.10 -4.53
CA VAL A 30 10.85 -1.06 -5.38
C VAL A 30 10.00 -0.67 -6.59
N TYR A 31 10.15 -1.42 -7.68
CA TYR A 31 9.36 -1.30 -8.90
C TYR A 31 8.47 -2.54 -9.03
N LEU A 32 7.20 -2.42 -8.63
CA LEU A 32 6.24 -3.54 -8.60
C LEU A 32 4.87 -3.12 -9.18
N PRO A 33 4.79 -2.49 -10.37
CA PRO A 33 3.52 -2.10 -10.93
C PRO A 33 2.61 -3.31 -11.21
N GLY A 34 1.31 -3.16 -10.96
CA GLY A 34 0.33 -4.22 -11.18
C GLY A 34 0.54 -5.49 -10.33
N ILE A 35 1.35 -5.43 -9.27
CA ILE A 35 1.47 -6.56 -8.34
C ILE A 35 0.14 -6.79 -7.63
N ASN A 36 -0.25 -8.05 -7.46
CA ASN A 36 -1.39 -8.42 -6.64
C ASN A 36 -0.90 -8.85 -5.26
N LEU A 37 -1.21 -8.02 -4.27
CA LEU A 37 -0.95 -8.16 -2.84
C LEU A 37 -2.27 -8.16 -2.05
N TRP A 38 -3.34 -8.69 -2.66
CA TRP A 38 -4.65 -8.82 -2.02
C TRP A 38 -4.49 -9.48 -0.65
N GLY A 39 -5.02 -8.87 0.41
CA GLY A 39 -4.97 -9.41 1.76
C GLY A 39 -3.56 -9.62 2.35
N ALA A 40 -2.51 -9.09 1.72
CA ALA A 40 -1.14 -9.21 2.23
C ALA A 40 -0.96 -8.43 3.53
N ASP A 41 -0.09 -8.92 4.40
CA ASP A 41 0.32 -8.20 5.60
C ASP A 41 1.60 -7.42 5.34
N LEU A 42 1.48 -6.11 5.26
CA LEU A 42 2.54 -5.11 5.06
C LEU A 42 2.64 -4.21 6.30
N SER A 43 2.14 -4.65 7.45
CA SER A 43 2.23 -3.85 8.67
C SER A 43 3.67 -3.52 9.01
N GLU A 44 3.90 -2.26 9.39
CA GLU A 44 5.22 -1.68 9.66
C GLU A 44 6.22 -1.76 8.49
N ALA A 45 5.80 -2.16 7.27
CA ALA A 45 6.68 -2.24 6.12
C ALA A 45 7.16 -0.85 5.67
N ASN A 46 8.38 -0.78 5.15
CA ASN A 46 8.93 0.43 4.56
C ASN A 46 8.84 0.38 3.04
N LEU A 47 7.83 1.04 2.49
CA LEU A 47 7.51 1.18 1.07
C LEU A 47 7.83 2.59 0.55
N ALA A 48 8.70 3.34 1.25
CA ALA A 48 9.01 4.71 0.85
C ALA A 48 9.52 4.74 -0.59
N LYS A 49 8.97 5.66 -1.40
CA LYS A 49 9.28 5.82 -2.83
C LYS A 49 8.98 4.58 -3.70
N ALA A 50 8.24 3.59 -3.20
CA ALA A 50 7.85 2.43 -3.99
C ALA A 50 6.96 2.84 -5.18
N LYS A 51 7.08 2.08 -6.27
CA LYS A 51 6.32 2.26 -7.51
C LYS A 51 5.35 1.09 -7.64
N LEU A 52 4.09 1.33 -7.26
CA LEU A 52 3.02 0.33 -7.15
C LEU A 52 1.78 0.73 -7.96
N TRP A 53 1.94 1.49 -9.05
CA TRP A 53 0.78 1.91 -9.83
C TRP A 53 0.02 0.70 -10.38
N GLY A 54 -1.30 0.77 -10.34
CA GLY A 54 -2.19 -0.32 -10.75
C GLY A 54 -2.09 -1.59 -9.90
N ALA A 55 -1.38 -1.58 -8.77
CA ALA A 55 -1.33 -2.74 -7.88
C ALA A 55 -2.69 -3.00 -7.22
N ASP A 56 -2.91 -4.24 -6.82
CA ASP A 56 -4.05 -4.63 -5.98
C ASP A 56 -3.56 -4.84 -4.54
N LEU A 57 -3.95 -3.92 -3.66
CA LEU A 57 -3.73 -3.93 -2.21
C LEU A 57 -5.07 -3.99 -1.45
N SER A 58 -6.13 -4.43 -2.11
CA SER A 58 -7.42 -4.58 -1.44
C SER A 58 -7.30 -5.54 -0.25
N ARG A 59 -7.95 -5.18 0.86
CA ARG A 59 -7.88 -5.88 2.15
C ARG A 59 -6.47 -6.05 2.75
N ALA A 60 -5.45 -5.39 2.20
CA ALA A 60 -4.11 -5.49 2.75
C ALA A 60 -4.01 -4.80 4.11
N ASN A 61 -3.18 -5.34 5.00
CA ASN A 61 -2.84 -4.69 6.25
C ASN A 61 -1.62 -3.79 6.03
N LEU A 62 -1.81 -2.48 6.02
CA LEU A 62 -0.76 -1.46 5.86
C LEU A 62 -0.55 -0.65 7.16
N ALA A 63 -1.02 -1.17 8.29
CA ALA A 63 -0.93 -0.47 9.57
C ALA A 63 0.52 -0.07 9.87
N GLN A 64 0.73 1.20 10.24
CA GLN A 64 2.04 1.78 10.54
C GLN A 64 3.07 1.71 9.38
N ALA A 65 2.67 1.32 8.16
CA ALA A 65 3.57 1.26 7.03
C ALA A 65 4.03 2.66 6.59
N ASN A 66 5.24 2.73 6.03
CA ASN A 66 5.76 3.96 5.44
C ASN A 66 5.60 3.95 3.93
N LEU A 67 4.64 4.72 3.40
CA LEU A 67 4.39 4.93 1.98
C LEU A 67 4.84 6.31 1.50
N THR A 68 5.66 7.02 2.28
CA THR A 68 6.11 8.38 1.96
C THR A 68 6.71 8.44 0.56
N ARG A 69 6.22 9.36 -0.29
CA ARG A 69 6.62 9.55 -1.70
C ARG A 69 6.38 8.33 -2.62
N ALA A 70 5.58 7.34 -2.22
CA ALA A 70 5.23 6.22 -3.10
C ALA A 70 4.33 6.69 -4.26
N ASN A 71 4.37 5.94 -5.37
CA ASN A 71 3.43 6.10 -6.46
C ASN A 71 2.38 4.98 -6.39
N LEU A 72 1.18 5.36 -5.95
CA LEU A 72 0.00 4.51 -5.83
C LEU A 72 -1.09 4.91 -6.83
N SER A 73 -0.75 5.55 -7.94
CA SER A 73 -1.75 5.92 -8.96
C SER A 73 -2.48 4.67 -9.48
N GLY A 74 -3.81 4.71 -9.52
CA GLY A 74 -4.65 3.59 -9.98
C GLY A 74 -4.62 2.36 -9.08
N VAL A 75 -4.08 2.44 -7.86
CA VAL A 75 -4.03 1.30 -6.93
C VAL A 75 -5.43 0.96 -6.44
N ASN A 76 -5.71 -0.32 -6.21
CA ASN A 76 -6.86 -0.74 -5.44
C ASN A 76 -6.49 -0.89 -3.96
N LEU A 77 -7.09 -0.10 -3.08
CA LEU A 77 -6.91 -0.12 -1.61
C LEU A 77 -8.25 -0.37 -0.90
N THR A 78 -9.27 -0.92 -1.58
CA THR A 78 -10.58 -1.16 -0.97
C THR A 78 -10.44 -2.00 0.29
N GLU A 79 -11.10 -1.58 1.37
CA GLU A 79 -11.11 -2.27 2.67
C GLU A 79 -9.70 -2.49 3.28
N ALA A 80 -8.66 -1.78 2.80
CA ALA A 80 -7.31 -1.88 3.35
C ALA A 80 -7.22 -1.20 4.72
N ASN A 81 -6.39 -1.74 5.62
CA ASN A 81 -6.09 -1.11 6.91
C ASN A 81 -4.93 -0.12 6.75
N LEU A 82 -5.21 1.18 6.75
CA LEU A 82 -4.24 2.28 6.62
C LEU A 82 -3.97 3.01 7.95
N ARG A 83 -4.33 2.42 9.09
CA ARG A 83 -4.14 3.03 10.41
C ARG A 83 -2.67 3.34 10.68
N GLY A 84 -2.36 4.59 11.03
CA GLY A 84 -0.99 5.05 11.25
C GLY A 84 -0.08 5.04 10.02
N THR A 85 -0.59 4.74 8.83
CA THR A 85 0.22 4.72 7.61
C THR A 85 0.71 6.13 7.28
N LYS A 86 1.99 6.23 6.88
CA LYS A 86 2.59 7.50 6.42
C LYS A 86 2.42 7.64 4.91
N LEU A 87 1.48 8.47 4.48
CA LEU A 87 1.15 8.74 3.07
C LEU A 87 1.63 10.12 2.60
N HIS A 88 2.47 10.84 3.36
CA HIS A 88 3.00 12.13 2.92
C HIS A 88 3.64 12.07 1.53
N TYR A 89 3.27 13.00 0.65
CA TYR A 89 3.73 13.09 -0.74
C TYR A 89 3.42 11.86 -1.61
N THR A 90 2.52 10.97 -1.19
CA THR A 90 2.09 9.81 -1.99
C THR A 90 1.20 10.27 -3.14
N LYS A 91 1.39 9.67 -4.32
CA LYS A 91 0.49 9.88 -5.46
C LYS A 91 -0.68 8.90 -5.36
N LEU A 92 -1.91 9.41 -5.25
CA LEU A 92 -3.14 8.63 -5.15
C LEU A 92 -4.12 8.87 -6.32
N TYR A 93 -3.65 9.45 -7.43
CA TYR A 93 -4.52 9.71 -8.60
C TYR A 93 -5.19 8.41 -9.07
N GLY A 94 -6.52 8.38 -9.12
CA GLY A 94 -7.30 7.22 -9.53
C GLY A 94 -7.22 6.02 -8.58
N ALA A 95 -6.68 6.17 -7.37
CA ALA A 95 -6.69 5.11 -6.38
C ALA A 95 -8.12 4.87 -5.86
N ASN A 96 -8.50 3.60 -5.70
CA ASN A 96 -9.76 3.24 -5.05
C ASN A 96 -9.50 2.99 -3.55
N LEU A 97 -10.06 3.85 -2.69
CA LEU A 97 -9.89 3.81 -1.23
C LEU A 97 -11.20 3.46 -0.51
N HIS A 98 -12.23 3.02 -1.24
CA HIS A 98 -13.54 2.76 -0.65
C HIS A 98 -13.46 1.74 0.48
N GLY A 99 -14.01 2.09 1.64
CA GLY A 99 -14.01 1.24 2.83
C GLY A 99 -12.64 1.09 3.51
N ALA A 100 -11.58 1.75 3.02
CA ALA A 100 -10.28 1.68 3.68
C ALA A 100 -10.32 2.37 5.05
N TYR A 101 -9.64 1.78 6.03
CA TYR A 101 -9.67 2.22 7.42
C TYR A 101 -8.52 3.16 7.75
N TYR A 102 -8.79 4.25 8.45
CA TYR A 102 -7.76 5.18 8.95
C TYR A 102 -8.06 5.63 10.37
N ASP A 103 -7.07 6.23 11.02
CA ASP A 103 -7.20 6.81 12.36
C ASP A 103 -6.45 8.16 12.45
N GLU A 104 -6.49 8.80 13.63
CA GLU A 104 -5.85 10.10 13.88
C GLU A 104 -4.33 10.10 13.65
N SER A 105 -3.70 8.92 13.71
CA SER A 105 -2.27 8.77 13.49
C SER A 105 -1.90 8.67 12.00
N THR A 106 -2.89 8.41 11.13
CA THR A 106 -2.71 8.28 9.69
C THR A 106 -2.32 9.62 9.06
N LYS A 107 -1.29 9.62 8.21
CA LYS A 107 -0.68 10.84 7.68
C LYS A 107 -0.87 10.98 6.18
N PHE A 108 -1.99 11.59 5.79
CA PHE A 108 -2.36 11.75 4.37
C PHE A 108 -1.48 12.75 3.59
N PRO A 109 -1.56 12.73 2.24
CA PRO A 109 -1.06 13.82 1.40
C PRO A 109 -1.75 15.16 1.73
N ARG A 110 -1.12 16.28 1.36
CA ARG A 110 -1.71 17.61 1.55
C ARG A 110 -3.03 17.72 0.78
N ASN A 111 -4.03 18.35 1.40
CA ASN A 111 -5.38 18.56 0.85
C ASN A 111 -6.14 17.28 0.50
N PHE A 112 -5.73 16.14 1.06
CA PHE A 112 -6.46 14.88 0.90
C PHE A 112 -7.53 14.77 1.98
N ASP A 113 -8.79 14.63 1.55
CA ASP A 113 -9.91 14.36 2.44
C ASP A 113 -10.28 12.86 2.36
N PRO A 114 -10.07 12.06 3.42
CA PRO A 114 -10.42 10.65 3.42
C PRO A 114 -11.93 10.39 3.34
N VAL A 115 -12.77 11.31 3.83
CA VAL A 115 -14.22 11.11 3.88
C VAL A 115 -14.81 11.16 2.47
N SER A 116 -14.37 12.11 1.62
CA SER A 116 -14.77 12.16 0.20
C SER A 116 -14.37 10.94 -0.63
N HIS A 117 -13.49 10.07 -0.11
CA HIS A 117 -13.06 8.83 -0.74
C HIS A 117 -13.77 7.59 -0.16
N ASN A 118 -14.82 7.77 0.64
CA ASN A 118 -15.56 6.71 1.34
C ASN A 118 -14.68 5.87 2.29
N MET A 119 -13.65 6.49 2.89
CA MET A 119 -12.84 5.84 3.90
C MET A 119 -13.55 5.83 5.26
N GLN A 120 -13.20 4.89 6.12
CA GLN A 120 -13.79 4.70 7.44
C GLN A 120 -12.79 5.09 8.54
N LYS A 121 -13.17 6.00 9.42
CA LYS A 121 -12.36 6.36 10.59
C LYS A 121 -12.62 5.35 11.72
N LEU A 122 -11.55 4.83 12.32
CA LEU A 122 -11.56 3.96 13.52
C LEU A 122 -10.87 4.63 14.71
#